data_AF-A0A3C2AGW5-F1
#
_entry.id   AF-A0A3C2AGW5-F1
#
_cell.length_a   1.000
_cell.length_b   1.000
_cell.length_c   1.000
_cell.angle_alpha   90.00
_cell.angle_beta   90.00
_cell.angle_gamma   90.00
#
_symmetry.space_group_name_H-M   'P 1'
#
loop_
_entity.id
_entity.type
_entity.pdbx_description
1 polymer ?
#
loop_
_entity_poly.entity_id
_entity_poly.type
_entity_poly.pdbx_seq_one_letter_code
_entity_poly.pdbx_strand_id
1 'polypeptide(L)'
;MMTYIDVFGGLIELTDERWLHIIKEHPEAARYKEKIQEVLANPDYVKKSSRDAEVLLYYRFYDDISKGKYILVVAKKGLRSFILTCYVTDTIKKGVTLWEKK
;
A
#
# COMPACT_ATOMS: atom_id res chain seq x y z
N MET A 1 7.90 3.31 -15.11
CA MET A 1 7.47 4.24 -14.03
C MET A 1 5.96 4.41 -14.07
N MET A 2 5.28 4.24 -12.93
CA MET A 2 3.82 4.38 -12.79
C MET A 2 3.50 5.41 -11.70
N THR A 3 2.35 6.06 -11.82
CA THR A 3 1.84 7.02 -10.84
C THR A 3 0.41 6.64 -10.43
N TYR A 4 0.12 6.79 -9.15
CA TYR A 4 -1.17 6.49 -8.54
C TYR A 4 -1.67 7.69 -7.76
N ILE A 5 -2.97 7.77 -7.55
CA ILE A 5 -3.61 8.73 -6.64
C ILE A 5 -4.13 7.96 -5.43
N ASP A 6 -3.81 8.42 -4.22
CA ASP A 6 -4.34 7.84 -3.00
C ASP A 6 -5.72 8.41 -2.63
N VAL A 7 -6.34 7.84 -1.60
CA VAL A 7 -7.64 8.27 -1.07
C VAL A 7 -7.66 9.73 -0.59
N PHE A 8 -6.50 10.35 -0.36
CA PHE A 8 -6.36 11.75 0.03
C PHE A 8 -6.07 12.68 -1.17
N GLY A 9 -6.11 12.15 -2.40
CA GLY A 9 -5.81 12.91 -3.62
C GLY A 9 -4.31 13.12 -3.88
N GLY A 10 -3.44 12.48 -3.09
CA GLY A 10 -2.00 12.62 -3.22
C GLY A 10 -1.42 11.72 -4.31
N LEU A 11 -0.54 12.28 -5.14
CA LEU A 11 0.20 11.52 -6.15
C LEU A 11 1.29 10.66 -5.49
N ILE A 12 1.34 9.36 -5.83
CA ILE A 12 2.32 8.39 -5.32
C ILE A 12 2.98 7.68 -6.51
N GLU A 13 4.31 7.66 -6.51
CA GLU A 13 5.10 7.08 -7.60
C GLU A 13 5.57 5.65 -7.30
N LEU A 14 5.70 4.85 -8.36
CA LEU A 14 6.37 3.55 -8.35
C LEU A 14 7.34 3.47 -9.54
N THR A 15 8.64 3.43 -9.24
CA THR A 15 9.68 3.20 -10.25
C THR A 15 9.83 1.72 -10.56
N ASP A 16 10.36 1.40 -11.73
CA ASP A 16 10.56 0.00 -12.14
C ASP A 16 11.63 -0.68 -11.27
N GLU A 17 12.69 0.04 -10.89
CA GLU A 17 13.69 -0.41 -9.90
C GLU A 17 13.02 -0.76 -8.56
N ARG A 18 12.13 0.11 -8.06
CA ARG A 18 11.45 -0.14 -6.79
C ARG A 18 10.50 -1.33 -6.90
N TRP A 19 9.83 -1.47 -8.03
CA TRP A 19 8.99 -2.63 -8.30
C TRP A 19 9.79 -3.95 -8.31
N LEU A 20 10.96 -3.95 -8.95
CA LEU A 20 11.87 -5.12 -8.95
C LEU A 20 12.35 -5.47 -7.54
N HIS A 21 12.64 -4.47 -6.71
CA HIS A 21 12.99 -4.70 -5.31
C HIS A 21 11.81 -5.32 -4.52
N ILE A 22 10.59 -4.82 -4.71
CA ILE A 22 9.39 -5.34 -4.04
C ILE A 22 9.16 -6.81 -4.38
N ILE A 23 9.19 -7.19 -5.66
CA ILE A 23 8.93 -8.58 -6.06
C ILE A 23 10.08 -9.53 -5.70
N LYS A 24 11.29 -9.01 -5.45
CA LYS A 24 12.41 -9.82 -4.94
C LYS A 24 12.19 -10.19 -3.47
N GLU A 25 11.74 -9.24 -2.64
CA GLU A 25 11.46 -9.45 -1.22
C GLU A 25 10.10 -10.12 -0.98
N HIS A 26 9.13 -9.84 -1.84
CA HIS A 26 7.74 -10.33 -1.78
C HIS A 26 7.29 -10.86 -3.16
N PRO A 27 7.74 -12.06 -3.56
CA PRO A 27 7.41 -12.64 -4.87
C PRO A 27 5.90 -12.76 -5.13
N GLU A 28 5.10 -12.95 -4.09
CA GLU A 28 3.65 -13.00 -4.17
C GLU A 28 3.02 -11.70 -4.66
N ALA A 29 3.66 -10.55 -4.40
CA ALA A 29 3.17 -9.24 -4.82
C ALA A 29 3.11 -9.11 -6.35
N ALA A 30 3.91 -9.87 -7.09
CA ALA A 30 3.93 -9.85 -8.55
C ALA A 30 2.55 -10.16 -9.16
N ARG A 31 1.75 -11.01 -8.49
CA ARG A 31 0.39 -11.38 -8.93
C ARG A 31 -0.64 -10.27 -8.72
N TYR A 32 -0.33 -9.29 -7.89
CA TYR A 32 -1.27 -8.27 -7.43
C TYR A 32 -0.82 -6.85 -7.77
N LYS A 33 0.08 -6.68 -8.75
CA LYS A 33 0.56 -5.37 -9.17
C LYS A 33 -0.58 -4.40 -9.51
N GLU A 34 -1.57 -4.88 -10.25
CA GLU A 34 -2.72 -4.08 -10.69
C GLU A 34 -3.62 -3.64 -9.52
N LYS A 35 -3.58 -4.36 -8.39
CA LYS A 35 -4.32 -4.01 -7.18
C LYS A 35 -3.74 -2.83 -6.43
N ILE A 36 -2.50 -2.40 -6.71
CA ILE A 36 -1.86 -1.26 -6.04
C ILE A 36 -2.71 0.00 -6.19
N GLN A 37 -3.22 0.27 -7.39
CA GLN A 37 -4.07 1.44 -7.64
C GLN A 37 -5.34 1.39 -6.78
N GLU A 38 -5.98 0.22 -6.72
CA GLU A 38 -7.19 0.00 -5.95
C GLU A 38 -6.97 0.16 -4.44
N VAL A 39 -5.85 -0.38 -3.93
CA VAL A 39 -5.47 -0.26 -2.51
C VAL A 39 -5.20 1.19 -2.13
N LEU A 40 -4.56 1.98 -3.00
CA LEU A 40 -4.27 3.38 -2.73
C LEU A 40 -5.51 4.26 -2.82
N ALA A 41 -6.33 4.09 -3.86
CA ALA A 41 -7.48 4.94 -4.14
C ALA A 41 -8.71 4.60 -3.29
N ASN A 42 -8.89 3.33 -2.90
CA ASN A 42 -10.04 2.87 -2.13
C ASN A 42 -9.63 1.91 -0.99
N PRO A 43 -8.77 2.34 -0.06
CA PRO A 43 -8.38 1.52 1.09
C PRO A 43 -9.57 1.31 2.04
N ASP A 44 -9.58 0.16 2.71
CA ASP A 44 -10.44 -0.05 3.87
C ASP A 44 -9.85 0.66 5.10
N TYR A 45 -8.52 0.64 5.23
CA TYR A 45 -7.81 1.36 6.28
C TYR A 45 -6.59 2.11 5.74
N VAL A 46 -6.37 3.32 6.23
CA VAL A 46 -5.07 3.97 6.15
C VAL A 46 -4.55 4.23 7.55
N LYS A 47 -3.33 3.77 7.83
CA LYS A 47 -2.66 3.96 9.11
C LYS A 47 -1.37 4.72 8.96
N LYS A 48 -1.05 5.52 9.97
CA LYS A 48 0.25 6.16 10.11
C LYS A 48 1.25 5.18 10.73
N SER A 49 2.44 5.07 10.15
CA SER A 49 3.53 4.29 10.73
C SER A 49 3.92 4.84 12.10
N SER A 50 4.16 3.95 13.06
CA SER A 50 4.65 4.33 14.39
C SER A 50 6.13 4.72 14.41
N ARG A 51 6.88 4.39 13.35
CA ARG A 51 8.33 4.61 13.26
C ARG A 51 8.72 5.82 12.43
N ASP A 52 7.89 6.19 11.46
CA ASP A 52 8.15 7.31 10.55
C ASP A 52 6.82 8.02 10.29
N ALA A 53 6.75 9.29 10.71
CA ALA A 53 5.53 10.09 10.60
C ALA A 53 5.13 10.39 9.15
N GLU A 54 6.05 10.25 8.20
CA GLU A 54 5.83 10.45 6.78
C GLU A 54 5.37 9.16 6.08
N VAL A 55 5.34 8.02 6.77
CA VAL A 55 4.99 6.74 6.17
C VAL A 55 3.55 6.36 6.47
N LEU A 56 2.79 6.10 5.41
CA LEU A 56 1.40 5.64 5.46
C LEU A 56 1.29 4.21 4.97
N LEU A 57 0.38 3.46 5.60
CA LEU A 57 0.08 2.06 5.33
C LEU A 57 -1.37 1.95 4.88
N TYR A 58 -1.57 1.57 3.63
CA TYR A 58 -2.86 1.41 2.98
C TYR A 58 -3.22 -0.06 2.95
N TYR A 59 -4.38 -0.41 3.50
CA TYR A 59 -4.88 -1.78 3.57
C TYR A 59 -6.18 -1.87 2.81
N ARG A 60 -6.30 -2.89 1.97
CA ARG A 60 -7.58 -3.29 1.38
C ARG A 60 -7.73 -4.80 1.46
N PHE A 61 -8.87 -5.24 2.01
CA PHE A 61 -9.25 -6.63 2.13
C PHE A 61 -9.79 -7.15 0.80
N TYR A 62 -9.44 -8.39 0.50
CA TYR A 62 -9.91 -9.11 -0.66
C TYR A 62 -10.32 -10.51 -0.22
N ASP A 63 -11.58 -10.85 -0.43
CA ASP A 63 -12.17 -12.14 -0.09
C ASP A 63 -11.63 -13.27 -0.98
N ASP A 64 -11.36 -12.95 -2.25
CA ASP A 64 -10.81 -13.86 -3.25
C ASP A 64 -9.29 -14.09 -3.13
N ILE A 65 -8.57 -13.25 -2.39
CA ILE A 65 -7.12 -13.39 -2.21
C ILE A 65 -6.80 -14.25 -1.00
N SER A 66 -6.18 -15.41 -1.25
CA SER A 66 -5.60 -16.28 -0.21
C SER A 66 -6.57 -16.62 0.93
N LYS A 67 -7.86 -16.82 0.62
CA LYS A 67 -8.96 -17.09 1.56
C LYS A 67 -9.28 -15.91 2.50
N GLY A 68 -9.27 -14.69 1.98
CA GLY A 68 -9.55 -13.48 2.75
C GLY A 68 -8.30 -12.87 3.38
N LYS A 69 -7.58 -12.04 2.62
CA LYS A 69 -6.39 -11.32 3.11
C LYS A 69 -6.39 -9.87 2.67
N TYR A 70 -5.56 -9.08 3.34
CA TYR A 70 -5.25 -7.73 2.93
C TYR A 70 -4.13 -7.71 1.90
N ILE A 71 -4.23 -6.81 0.93
CA ILE A 71 -3.04 -6.25 0.29
C ILE A 71 -2.68 -4.98 1.05
N LEU A 72 -1.42 -4.91 1.49
CA LEU A 72 -0.84 -3.75 2.11
C LEU A 72 0.07 -3.04 1.11
N VAL A 73 -0.18 -1.75 0.86
CA VAL A 73 0.77 -0.85 0.19
C VAL A 73 1.32 0.13 1.21
N VAL A 74 2.64 0.24 1.30
CA VAL A 74 3.33 1.20 2.19
C VAL A 74 3.93 2.30 1.32
N ALA A 75 3.63 3.55 1.62
CA ALA A 75 4.18 4.69 0.89
C ALA A 75 4.79 5.71 1.84
N LYS A 76 5.90 6.32 1.42
CA LYS A 76 6.43 7.54 2.05
C LYS A 76 5.79 8.76 1.40
N LYS A 77 5.28 9.67 2.22
CA LYS A 77 4.64 10.92 1.84
C LYS A 77 5.62 12.08 2.04
N GLY A 78 5.51 13.10 1.21
CA GLY A 78 6.36 14.29 1.26
C GLY A 78 6.26 15.08 -0.05
N LEU A 79 7.26 15.92 -0.33
CA LEU A 79 7.37 16.65 -1.61
C LEU A 79 7.26 15.73 -2.83
N ARG A 80 7.89 14.55 -2.73
CA ARG A 80 7.76 13.45 -3.68
C ARG A 80 7.33 12.21 -2.91
N SER A 81 6.11 11.74 -3.15
CA SER A 81 5.60 10.53 -2.49
C SER A 81 5.84 9.30 -3.36
N PHE A 82 6.23 8.18 -2.75
CA PHE A 82 6.57 6.97 -3.47
C PHE A 82 6.29 5.71 -2.65
N ILE A 83 6.08 4.59 -3.34
CA ILE A 83 5.83 3.29 -2.72
C ILE A 83 7.14 2.73 -2.15
N LEU A 84 7.12 2.37 -0.87
CA LEU A 84 8.20 1.66 -0.19
C LEU A 84 8.08 0.15 -0.40
N THR A 85 6.92 -0.43 -0.12
CA THR A 85 6.71 -1.88 -0.32
C THR A 85 5.24 -2.20 -0.54
N CYS A 86 4.96 -3.38 -1.08
CA CYS A 86 3.62 -3.93 -1.22
C CYS A 86 3.66 -5.45 -1.04
N TYR A 87 2.76 -6.01 -0.25
CA TYR A 87 2.67 -7.46 -0.04
C TYR A 87 1.32 -7.87 0.53
N VAL A 88 1.04 -9.17 0.52
CA VAL A 88 -0.18 -9.76 1.09
C VAL A 88 0.01 -10.01 2.58
N THR A 89 -0.97 -9.64 3.41
CA THR A 89 -0.92 -9.86 4.85
C THR A 89 -2.30 -10.16 5.42
N ASP A 90 -2.34 -10.90 6.51
CA ASP A 90 -3.51 -11.14 7.37
C ASP A 90 -3.53 -10.20 8.59
N THR A 91 -2.54 -9.31 8.73
CA THR A 91 -2.41 -8.42 9.88
C THR A 91 -2.52 -6.95 9.49
N ILE A 92 -3.33 -6.22 10.26
CA ILE A 92 -3.31 -4.76 10.24
C ILE A 92 -2.38 -4.29 11.37
N LYS A 93 -1.36 -3.49 11.03
CA LYS A 93 -0.43 -2.98 12.05
C LYS A 93 -1.17 -2.08 13.04
N LYS A 94 -0.72 -2.11 14.31
CA LYS A 94 -1.18 -1.17 15.34
C LYS A 94 -0.64 0.23 15.03
N GLY A 95 -1.39 1.26 15.39
CA GLY A 95 -1.03 2.65 15.12
C GLY A 95 -2.26 3.54 14.99
N VAL A 96 -2.02 4.81 14.66
CA VAL A 96 -3.09 5.79 14.44
C VAL A 96 -3.76 5.51 13.11
N THR A 97 -5.07 5.28 13.14
CA THR A 97 -5.91 5.19 11.93
C THR A 97 -6.21 6.61 11.44
N LEU A 98 -5.84 6.89 10.20
CA LEU A 98 -6.12 8.15 9.52
C LEU A 98 -7.38 8.07 8.65
N TRP A 99 -7.69 6.86 8.19
CA TRP A 99 -8.86 6.57 7.37
C TRP A 99 -9.39 5.18 7.70
N GLU A 100 -10.71 5.08 7.80
CA GLU A 100 -11.45 3.83 7.89
C GLU A 100 -12.68 3.98 7.00
N LYS A 101 -12.84 3.03 6.08
CA LYS A 101 -13.99 3.00 5.19
C LYS A 101 -15.24 2.67 6.01
N LYS A 102 -16.25 3.54 5.92
CA LYS A 102 -17.57 3.33 6.52
C LYS A 102 -18.45 2.44 5.64
#